data_AF-A0A9X3PDX7-F1
#
_entry.id   AF-A0A9X3PDX7-F1
#
_cell.length_a   1.000
_cell.length_b   1.000
_cell.length_c   1.000
_cell.angle_alpha   90.00
_cell.angle_beta   90.00
_cell.angle_gamma   90.00
#
_symmetry.space_group_name_H-M   'P 1'
#
loop_
_entity.id
_entity.type
_entity.pdbx_description
1 polymer ?
#
loop_
_entity_poly.entity_id
_entity_poly.type
_entity_poly.pdbx_seq_one_letter_code
_entity_poly.pdbx_strand_id
1 'polypeptide(L)' 'MSTLNVRTDAAMDQALAALTADGRTKTEAVRYALLHTYRDELLKQAREDSERLAADPDDRAEMLAIQRFLGLVE' A
#
# COMPACT_ATOMS: atom_id res chain seq x y z
N MET A 1 -26.89 2.15 0.56
CA MET A 1 -25.79 2.38 -0.41
C MET A 1 -25.68 3.88 -0.64
N SER A 2 -24.49 4.45 -0.49
CA SER A 2 -24.25 5.86 -0.84
C SER A 2 -23.78 5.93 -2.30
N THR A 3 -24.14 7.00 -3.01
CA THR A 3 -23.77 7.21 -4.42
C THR A 3 -22.63 8.21 -4.50
N LEU A 4 -21.58 7.89 -5.25
CA LEU A 4 -20.47 8.79 -5.57
C LEU A 4 -20.58 9.21 -7.04
N ASN A 5 -20.68 10.52 -7.29
CA ASN A 5 -20.60 11.08 -8.63
C ASN A 5 -19.16 11.55 -8.89
N VAL A 6 -18.51 10.96 -9.90
CA VAL A 6 -17.12 11.29 -10.26
C VAL A 6 -17.11 11.88 -11.66
N ARG A 7 -16.43 13.02 -11.83
CA ARG A 7 -16.11 13.54 -13.17
C ARG A 7 -14.88 12.82 -13.67
N THR A 8 -14.97 12.22 -14.85
CA THR A 8 -13.85 11.54 -15.50
C THR A 8 -13.18 12.46 -16.51
N ASP A 9 -11.89 12.23 -16.72
CA ASP A 9 -11.14 12.76 -17.84
C ASP A 9 -10.87 11.65 -18.88
N ALA A 10 -10.22 12.01 -19.98
CA ALA A 10 -9.94 11.06 -21.07
C ALA A 10 -9.08 9.86 -20.61
N ALA A 11 -8.16 10.06 -19.66
CA ALA A 11 -7.32 9.00 -19.14
C ALA A 11 -8.12 8.04 -18.26
N MET A 12 -8.99 8.56 -17.40
CA MET A 12 -9.92 7.75 -16.61
C MET A 12 -10.89 6.97 -17.49
N ASP A 13 -11.41 7.58 -18.55
CA ASP A 13 -12.31 6.90 -19.50
C ASP A 13 -11.60 5.73 -20.19
N GLN A 14 -10.33 5.92 -20.59
CA GLN A 14 -9.51 4.85 -21.16
C GLN A 14 -9.24 3.73 -20.16
N ALA A 15 -8.88 4.08 -18.91
CA ALA A 15 -8.65 3.10 -17.85
C ALA A 15 -9.92 2.31 -17.52
N LEU A 16 -11.08 2.99 -17.43
CA LEU A 16 -12.37 2.34 -17.24
C LEU A 16 -12.69 1.41 -18.39
N ALA A 17 -12.49 1.81 -19.64
CA ALA A 17 -12.70 0.96 -20.79
C ALA A 17 -11.87 -0.33 -20.70
N ALA A 18 -10.57 -0.21 -20.38
CA ALA A 18 -9.70 -1.37 -20.19
C ALA A 18 -10.15 -2.28 -19.04
N LEU A 19 -10.50 -1.71 -17.88
CA LEU A 19 -10.96 -2.48 -16.71
C LEU A 19 -12.33 -3.15 -16.92
N THR A 20 -13.13 -2.66 -17.86
CA THR A 20 -14.44 -3.23 -18.20
C THR A 20 -14.42 -4.14 -19.42
N ALA A 21 -13.29 -4.26 -20.13
CA ALA A 21 -13.18 -5.01 -21.39
C ALA A 21 -13.64 -6.48 -21.26
N ASP A 22 -13.41 -7.10 -20.10
CA ASP A 22 -13.78 -8.48 -19.80
C ASP A 22 -15.22 -8.64 -19.26
N GLY A 23 -16.09 -7.64 -19.48
CA GLY A 23 -17.49 -7.66 -19.09
C GLY A 23 -17.78 -7.18 -17.66
N ARG A 24 -16.80 -6.61 -16.96
CA ARG A 24 -17.03 -5.98 -15.65
C ARG A 24 -17.88 -4.73 -15.80
N THR A 25 -18.74 -4.47 -14.82
CA THR A 25 -19.46 -3.20 -14.72
C THR A 25 -18.51 -2.07 -14.32
N LYS A 26 -18.89 -0.82 -14.64
CA LYS A 26 -18.14 0.38 -14.20
C LYS A 26 -18.00 0.44 -12.68
N THR A 27 -19.04 0.06 -11.94
CA THR A 27 -19.02 0.01 -10.47
C THR A 27 -17.99 -0.99 -9.96
N GLU A 28 -17.91 -2.18 -10.56
CA GLU A 28 -16.90 -3.18 -10.21
C GLU A 28 -15.49 -2.71 -10.55
N ALA A 29 -15.29 -2.07 -11.70
CA ALA A 29 -14.02 -1.49 -12.10
C ALA A 29 -13.55 -0.40 -11.11
N VAL A 30 -14.44 0.54 -10.76
CA VAL A 30 -14.15 1.60 -9.79
C VAL A 30 -13.86 1.02 -8.40
N ARG A 31 -14.68 0.05 -7.95
CA ARG A 31 -14.46 -0.63 -6.67
C ARG A 31 -13.10 -1.35 -6.64
N TYR A 32 -12.78 -2.07 -7.71
CA TYR A 32 -11.51 -2.77 -7.85
C TYR A 32 -10.34 -1.79 -7.77
N ALA A 33 -10.35 -0.72 -8.56
CA ALA A 33 -9.29 0.28 -8.59
C ALA A 33 -9.11 0.94 -7.21
N LEU A 34 -10.20 1.37 -6.57
CA LEU A 34 -10.15 2.03 -5.28
C LEU A 34 -9.54 1.14 -4.18
N LEU A 35 -10.00 -0.11 -4.08
CA LEU A 35 -9.50 -1.04 -3.07
C LEU A 35 -8.07 -1.49 -3.35
N HIS A 36 -7.69 -1.60 -4.62
CA HIS A 36 -6.33 -1.91 -5.02
C HIS A 36 -5.37 -0.81 -4.60
N THR A 37 -5.66 0.45 -4.97
CA THR A 37 -4.87 1.61 -4.54
C THR A 37 -4.81 1.75 -3.03
N TYR A 38 -5.93 1.56 -2.33
CA TYR A 38 -5.94 1.63 -0.86
C TYR A 38 -5.01 0.60 -0.22
N ARG A 39 -4.99 -0.63 -0.74
CA ARG A 39 -4.07 -1.67 -0.27
C ARG A 39 -2.61 -1.26 -0.50
N ASP A 40 -2.29 -0.71 -1.66
CA ASP A 40 -0.93 -0.29 -1.98
C ASP A 40 -0.45 0.83 -1.07
N GLU A 41 -1.31 1.80 -0.75
CA GLU A 41 -1.01 2.86 0.22
C GLU A 41 -0.79 2.30 1.63
N LEU A 42 -1.58 1.32 2.07
CA LEU A 42 -1.35 0.66 3.37
C LEU A 42 0.01 -0.07 3.40
N LEU A 43 0.38 -0.74 2.31
CA LEU A 43 1.68 -1.42 2.22
C LEU A 43 2.84 -0.43 2.20
N LYS A 44 2.66 0.70 1.51
CA LYS A 44 3.64 1.79 1.49
C LYS A 44 3.83 2.37 2.89
N GLN A 45 2.75 2.64 3.61
CA GLN A 45 2.80 3.12 5.00
C GLN A 45 3.50 2.12 5.91
N ALA A 46 3.15 0.83 5.82
CA ALA A 46 3.80 -0.21 6.63
C ALA A 46 5.31 -0.30 6.37
N ARG A 47 5.73 -0.08 5.11
CA ARG A 47 7.14 -0.02 4.75
C ARG A 47 7.82 1.22 5.32
N GLU A 48 7.23 2.40 5.14
CA GLU A 48 7.75 3.65 5.72
C GLU A 48 7.86 3.57 7.25
N ASP A 49 6.88 2.95 7.91
CA ASP A 49 6.89 2.70 9.35
C ASP A 49 8.01 1.74 9.76
N SER A 50 8.24 0.67 8.98
CA SER A 50 9.34 -0.27 9.22
C SER A 50 10.72 0.37 9.00
N GLU A 51 10.86 1.21 7.97
CA GLU A 51 12.07 1.98 7.71
C GLU A 51 12.34 3.00 8.84
N ARG A 52 11.28 3.59 9.41
CA ARG A 52 11.38 4.45 10.59
C ARG A 52 11.80 3.69 11.86
N LEU A 53 11.23 2.52 12.12
CA LEU A 53 11.62 1.64 13.22
C LEU A 53 13.10 1.18 13.08
N ALA A 54 13.55 0.82 11.87
CA ALA A 54 14.95 0.44 11.63
C ALA A 54 15.97 1.60 11.78
N ALA A 55 15.47 2.84 11.76
CA ALA A 55 16.25 4.05 11.96
C ALA A 55 16.21 4.55 13.43
N ASP A 56 15.46 3.88 14.32
CA ASP A 56 15.42 4.23 15.74
C ASP A 56 16.76 3.81 16.42
N PRO A 57 17.51 4.76 17.04
CA PRO A 57 18.75 4.47 17.74
C PRO A 57 18.57 3.49 18.91
N ASP A 58 17.41 3.51 19.58
CA ASP A 58 17.15 2.66 20.74
C ASP A 58 16.89 1.21 20.29
N ASP A 59 16.12 1.00 19.21
CA ASP A 59 15.91 -0.34 18.63
C ASP A 59 17.22 -0.93 18.08
N ARG A 60 18.10 -0.09 17.52
CA ARG A 60 19.45 -0.53 17.11
C ARG A 60 20.31 -0.96 18.29
N ALA A 61 20.22 -0.23 19.40
CA ALA A 61 20.95 -0.58 20.63
C ALA A 61 20.42 -1.89 21.24
N GLU A 62 19.11 -2.11 21.23
CA GLU A 62 18.51 -3.36 21.68
C GLU A 62 18.88 -4.56 20.79
N MET A 63 18.82 -4.40 19.45
CA MET A 63 19.26 -5.46 18.54
C MET A 63 20.75 -5.78 18.69
N LEU A 64 21.61 -4.78 18.91
CA LEU A 64 23.04 -4.99 19.21
C LEU A 64 23.23 -5.76 20.53
N ALA A 65 22.45 -5.43 21.56
CA ALA A 65 22.50 -6.14 22.84
C ALA A 65 22.08 -7.62 22.68
N ILE A 66 21.04 -7.89 21.90
CA ILE A 66 20.59 -9.25 21.58
C ILE A 66 21.64 -10.01 20.77
N GLN A 67 22.25 -9.39 19.76
CA GLN A 67 23.30 -10.04 18.96
C GLN A 67 24.56 -10.38 19.77
N ARG A 68 24.95 -9.51 20.72
CA ARG A 68 26.02 -9.79 21.69
C ARG A 68 25.66 -10.93 22.63
N PHE A 69 24.43 -10.95 23.14
CA PHE A 69 23.94 -12.03 23.99
C PHE A 69 23.93 -13.39 23.27
N LEU A 70 23.63 -13.40 21.97
CA LEU A 70 23.65 -14.59 21.11
C LEU A 70 25.03 -14.95 20.54
N GLY A 71 26.06 -14.13 20.80
CA GLY A 71 27.45 -14.38 20.36
C GLY A 71 27.68 -14.22 18.85
N LEU A 72 26.83 -13.44 18.15
CA LEU A 72 26.89 -13.26 16.69
C LEU A 72 27.81 -12.10 16.26
N VAL A 73 28.26 -11.27 17.20
CA VAL A 73 29.21 -10.16 17.00
C VAL A 73 29.97 -9.93 18.31
N GLU A 74 31.29 -9.73 18.20
CA GLU A 74 32.19 -9.42 19.33
C GLU A 74 32.07 -7.96 19.79
#